data_AF-A0A7G5GS69-F1
#
_entry.id   AF-A0A7G5GS69-F1
#
_cell.length_a   1.000
_cell.length_b   1.000
_cell.length_c   1.000
_cell.angle_alpha   90.00
_cell.angle_beta   90.00
_cell.angle_gamma   90.00
#
_symmetry.space_group_name_H-M   'P 1'
#
loop_
_entity.id
_entity.type
_entity.pdbx_description
1 polymer ?
#
loop_
_entity_poly.entity_id
_entity_poly.type
_entity_poly.pdbx_seq_one_letter_code
_entity_poly.pdbx_strand_id
1 'polypeptide(L)'
;MNSNQTIIDEYYNGDVKRFDDAYAEAITEGRKEMVQWNDLITAVTILPDLEDEGRELIEERLGYLPSDNVILPYEPYLRGLLQGYRQRQMTSCEFRHQVDEHVKLIRNADMMPNLYLIYDPEIYQNYDRTFSPYGYAVRSRLVWLLGYQPNLDHSLIAEMWLRDVFARDTIQLPETITAVDWKAITLIKYREVLLEHGQMAADASPLLQLHFIR
;
A
#
# COMPACT_ATOMS: atom_id res chain seq x y z
N MET A 1 14.22 6.59 38.45
CA MET A 1 12.81 6.21 38.21
C MET A 1 12.75 5.52 36.86
N ASN A 2 12.05 4.39 36.77
CA ASN A 2 11.93 3.62 35.54
C ASN A 2 11.08 4.45 34.56
N SER A 3 11.60 4.81 33.38
CA SER A 3 10.95 5.75 32.45
C SER A 3 9.53 5.32 32.09
N ASN A 4 9.28 4.01 32.05
CA ASN A 4 7.98 3.44 31.74
C ASN A 4 6.95 3.67 32.85
N GLN A 5 7.36 3.66 34.12
CA GLN A 5 6.45 3.87 35.24
C GLN A 5 5.91 5.31 35.26
N THR A 6 6.77 6.29 34.96
CA THR A 6 6.37 7.69 34.83
C THR A 6 5.34 7.90 33.71
N ILE A 7 5.53 7.23 32.56
CA ILE A 7 4.59 7.32 31.43
C ILE A 7 3.24 6.66 31.78
N ILE A 8 3.27 5.49 32.42
CA ILE A 8 2.05 4.78 32.84
C ILE A 8 1.24 5.63 33.81
N ASP A 9 1.91 6.25 34.79
CA ASP A 9 1.24 7.04 35.82
C ASP A 9 0.71 8.38 35.27
N GLU A 10 1.45 9.05 34.39
CA GLU A 10 1.08 10.38 33.85
C GLU A 10 0.09 10.33 32.69
N TYR A 11 0.20 9.35 31.78
CA TYR A 11 -0.59 9.30 30.53
C TYR A 11 -1.64 8.20 30.51
N TYR A 12 -1.45 7.14 31.30
CA TYR A 12 -2.36 6.00 31.36
C TYR A 12 -3.04 5.88 32.74
N ASN A 13 -2.89 6.89 33.62
CA ASN A 13 -3.48 6.93 34.97
C ASN A 13 -3.17 5.68 35.83
N GLY A 14 -1.98 5.09 35.66
CA GLY A 14 -1.60 3.86 36.36
C GLY A 14 -2.13 2.57 35.72
N ASP A 15 -2.85 2.63 34.59
CA ASP A 15 -3.38 1.47 33.89
C ASP A 15 -2.29 0.79 33.04
N VAL A 16 -1.58 -0.12 33.68
CA VAL A 16 -0.48 -0.91 33.08
C VAL A 16 -0.97 -1.71 31.88
N LYS A 17 -2.19 -2.28 31.94
CA LYS A 17 -2.70 -3.12 30.86
C LYS A 17 -2.97 -2.30 29.59
N ARG A 18 -3.57 -1.13 29.75
CA ARG A 18 -3.82 -0.21 28.63
C ARG A 18 -2.52 0.30 28.00
N PHE A 19 -1.48 0.52 28.81
CA PHE A 19 -0.14 0.85 28.32
C PHE A 19 0.48 -0.31 27.53
N ASP A 20 0.41 -1.53 28.06
CA ASP A 20 0.96 -2.72 27.38
C ASP A 20 0.26 -2.99 26.04
N ASP A 21 -1.07 -2.83 25.99
CA ASP A 21 -1.86 -2.98 24.76
C ASP A 21 -1.46 -1.92 23.72
N ALA A 22 -1.38 -0.64 24.13
CA ALA A 22 -0.96 0.47 23.25
C ALA A 22 0.50 0.34 22.80
N TYR A 23 1.38 -0.15 23.67
CA TYR A 23 2.79 -0.38 23.34
C TYR A 23 2.96 -1.54 22.37
N ALA A 24 2.22 -2.63 22.55
CA ALA A 24 2.19 -3.75 21.61
C ALA A 24 1.65 -3.34 20.24
N GLU A 25 0.60 -2.52 20.21
CA GLU A 25 0.07 -1.91 18.99
C GLU A 25 1.13 -1.02 18.32
N ALA A 26 1.78 -0.12 19.06
CA ALA A 26 2.83 0.76 18.54
C ALA A 26 4.06 0.01 18.02
N ILE A 27 4.48 -1.08 18.67
CA ILE A 27 5.55 -1.95 18.14
C ILE A 27 5.10 -2.65 16.86
N THR A 28 3.86 -3.12 16.82
CA THR A 28 3.31 -3.81 15.63
C THR A 28 3.24 -2.85 14.45
N GLU A 29 2.80 -1.61 14.68
CA GLU A 29 2.76 -0.55 13.67
C GLU A 29 4.17 -0.12 13.25
N GLY A 30 5.08 0.07 14.21
CA GLY A 30 6.48 0.40 13.93
C GLY A 30 7.22 -0.70 13.15
N ARG A 31 6.83 -1.97 13.32
CA ARG A 31 7.35 -3.09 12.51
C ARG A 31 6.84 -3.07 11.08
N LYS A 32 5.63 -2.57 10.83
CA LYS A 32 5.12 -2.43 9.45
C LYS A 32 5.99 -1.45 8.68
N GLU A 33 6.43 -0.36 9.31
CA GLU A 33 7.28 0.66 8.68
C GLU A 33 8.79 0.36 8.76
N MET A 34 9.19 -0.83 9.21
CA MET A 34 10.60 -1.15 9.41
C MET A 34 11.33 -1.35 8.09
N VAL A 35 12.33 -0.51 7.83
CA VAL A 35 13.26 -0.64 6.70
C VAL A 35 14.51 -1.40 7.15
N GLN A 36 14.99 -2.36 6.35
CA GLN A 36 16.27 -3.01 6.66
C GLN A 36 17.45 -2.10 6.29
N TRP A 37 18.46 -2.06 7.15
CA TRP A 37 19.67 -1.26 6.91
C TRP A 37 20.37 -1.58 5.59
N ASN A 38 20.35 -2.84 5.17
CA ASN A 38 20.96 -3.24 3.90
C ASN A 38 20.23 -2.62 2.71
N ASP A 39 18.90 -2.53 2.75
CA ASP A 39 18.11 -1.93 1.67
C ASP A 39 18.41 -0.43 1.54
N LEU A 40 18.58 0.27 2.68
CA LEU A 40 19.03 1.66 2.70
C LEU A 40 20.41 1.83 2.08
N ILE A 41 21.37 0.98 2.47
CA ILE A 41 22.74 1.03 1.92
C ILE A 41 22.71 0.80 0.41
N THR A 42 21.95 -0.18 -0.06
CA THR A 42 21.79 -0.45 -1.50
C THR A 42 21.16 0.74 -2.22
N ALA A 43 20.10 1.34 -1.66
CA ALA A 43 19.42 2.47 -2.27
C ALA A 43 20.31 3.72 -2.39
N VAL A 44 21.17 4.00 -1.40
CA VAL A 44 22.07 5.17 -1.48
C VAL A 44 23.34 4.92 -2.30
N THR A 45 23.66 3.66 -2.63
CA THR A 45 24.89 3.31 -3.36
C THR A 45 24.67 3.06 -4.85
N ILE A 46 23.54 2.47 -5.24
CA ILE A 46 23.27 2.11 -6.63
C ILE A 46 22.61 3.28 -7.37
N LEU A 47 23.34 3.86 -8.33
CA LEU A 47 22.85 4.89 -9.26
C LEU A 47 22.01 5.97 -8.55
N PRO A 48 22.54 6.64 -7.50
CA PRO A 48 21.76 7.54 -6.66
C PRO A 48 21.21 8.75 -7.43
N ASP A 49 21.83 9.10 -8.55
CA ASP A 49 21.35 10.15 -9.47
C ASP A 49 20.04 9.79 -10.18
N LEU A 50 19.64 8.52 -10.17
CA LEU A 50 18.42 8.02 -10.81
C LEU A 50 17.31 7.68 -9.80
N GLU A 51 17.45 8.07 -8.52
CA GLU A 51 16.45 7.75 -7.49
C GLU A 51 15.06 8.29 -7.82
N ASP A 52 14.97 9.59 -8.13
CA ASP A 52 13.68 10.23 -8.42
C ASP A 52 13.00 9.57 -9.62
N GLU A 53 13.76 9.33 -10.69
CA GLU A 53 13.27 8.70 -11.92
C GLU A 53 12.85 7.23 -11.69
N GLY A 54 13.56 6.51 -10.81
CA GLY A 54 13.21 5.15 -10.43
C GLY A 54 11.90 5.09 -9.64
N ARG A 55 11.67 6.04 -8.73
CA ARG A 55 10.40 6.19 -8.00
C ARG A 55 9.26 6.65 -8.92
N GLU A 56 9.53 7.58 -9.85
CA GLU A 56 8.56 8.01 -10.88
C GLU A 56 8.08 6.83 -11.73
N LEU A 57 8.98 5.91 -12.13
CA LEU A 57 8.59 4.70 -12.86
C LEU A 57 7.61 3.82 -12.09
N ILE A 58 7.73 3.74 -10.76
CA ILE A 58 6.80 2.98 -9.91
C ILE A 58 5.44 3.69 -9.91
N GLU A 59 5.44 5.00 -9.66
CA GLU A 59 4.21 5.80 -9.58
C GLU A 59 3.47 5.88 -10.92
N GLU A 60 4.18 5.99 -12.04
CA GLU A 60 3.61 5.96 -13.40
C GLU A 60 2.98 4.62 -13.80
N ARG A 61 3.31 3.55 -13.08
CA ARG A 61 2.83 2.19 -13.36
C ARG A 61 1.76 1.72 -12.39
N LEU A 62 1.83 2.14 -11.13
CA LEU A 62 0.85 1.80 -10.10
C LEU A 62 -0.23 2.86 -9.90
N GLY A 63 0.09 4.12 -10.18
CA GLY A 63 -0.74 5.29 -9.95
C GLY A 63 -0.55 5.88 -8.57
N TYR A 64 0.31 5.27 -7.75
CA TYR A 64 0.69 5.69 -6.41
C TYR A 64 2.10 5.19 -6.12
N LEU A 65 2.77 5.84 -5.17
CA LEU A 65 4.06 5.39 -4.65
C LEU A 65 3.84 4.62 -3.33
N PRO A 66 4.22 3.32 -3.26
CA PRO A 66 4.21 2.57 -1.99
C PRO A 66 5.20 3.15 -0.97
N SER A 67 5.08 2.72 0.29
CA SER A 67 5.95 3.16 1.38
C SER A 67 7.40 2.65 1.21
N ASP A 68 8.35 3.34 1.84
CA ASP A 68 9.78 3.10 1.63
C ASP A 68 10.20 1.66 2.00
N ASN A 69 9.63 1.08 3.06
CA ASN A 69 9.80 -0.32 3.45
C ASN A 69 9.43 -1.33 2.35
N VAL A 70 8.51 -0.97 1.45
CA VAL A 70 8.10 -1.80 0.32
C VAL A 70 8.98 -1.54 -0.90
N ILE A 71 9.32 -0.29 -1.22
CA ILE A 71 10.01 0.04 -2.47
C ILE A 71 11.52 -0.23 -2.39
N LEU A 72 12.17 0.05 -1.26
CA LEU A 72 13.64 0.07 -1.15
C LEU A 72 14.32 -1.26 -1.54
N PRO A 73 13.75 -2.44 -1.24
CA PRO A 73 14.34 -3.71 -1.69
C PRO A 73 14.36 -3.90 -3.21
N TYR A 74 13.52 -3.18 -3.96
CA TYR A 74 13.27 -3.43 -5.39
C TYR A 74 13.67 -2.25 -6.28
N GLU A 75 13.46 -1.02 -5.85
CA GLU A 75 13.61 0.19 -6.65
C GLU A 75 15.02 0.36 -7.27
N PRO A 76 16.14 0.02 -6.59
CA PRO A 76 17.48 0.12 -7.19
C PRO A 76 17.66 -0.68 -8.49
N TYR A 77 16.90 -1.76 -8.67
CA TYR A 77 16.91 -2.53 -9.92
C TYR A 77 16.27 -1.74 -11.08
N LEU A 78 15.21 -0.96 -10.81
CA LEU A 78 14.57 -0.11 -11.81
C LEU A 78 15.52 0.97 -12.32
N ARG A 79 16.37 1.54 -11.45
CA ARG A 79 17.45 2.44 -11.86
C ARG A 79 18.42 1.76 -12.83
N GLY A 80 18.75 0.50 -12.57
CA GLY A 80 19.55 -0.34 -13.46
C GLY A 80 18.90 -0.53 -14.84
N LEU A 81 17.60 -0.83 -14.87
CA LEU A 81 16.84 -0.94 -16.13
C LEU A 81 16.83 0.38 -16.89
N LEU A 82 16.60 1.49 -16.20
CA LEU A 82 16.56 2.83 -16.79
C LEU A 82 17.91 3.22 -17.40
N GLN A 83 19.00 2.97 -16.68
CA GLN A 83 20.35 3.20 -17.18
C GLN A 83 20.66 2.33 -18.40
N GLY A 84 20.31 1.05 -18.37
CA GLY A 84 20.48 0.14 -19.50
C GLY A 84 19.71 0.59 -20.75
N TYR A 85 18.47 1.06 -20.56
CA TYR A 85 17.66 1.62 -21.63
C TYR A 85 18.26 2.91 -22.22
N ARG A 86 18.72 3.84 -21.36
CA ARG A 86 19.42 5.08 -21.78
C ARG A 86 20.67 4.80 -22.60
N GLN A 87 21.39 3.73 -22.25
CA GLN A 87 22.57 3.25 -22.98
C GLN A 87 22.25 2.39 -24.20
N ARG A 88 20.96 2.25 -24.57
CA ARG A 88 20.48 1.46 -25.71
C ARG A 88 20.88 -0.02 -25.64
N GLN A 89 21.03 -0.57 -24.44
CA GLN A 89 21.32 -1.99 -24.22
C GLN A 89 20.07 -2.87 -24.36
N MET A 90 18.88 -2.27 -24.35
CA MET A 90 17.60 -2.93 -24.55
C MET A 90 16.65 -2.04 -25.37
N THR A 91 15.69 -2.67 -26.02
CA THR A 91 14.64 -1.97 -26.77
C THR A 91 13.60 -1.35 -25.84
N SER A 92 12.81 -0.41 -26.34
CA SER A 92 11.68 0.18 -25.59
C SER A 92 10.61 -0.86 -25.21
N CYS A 93 10.45 -1.92 -26.00
CA CYS A 93 9.50 -2.99 -25.69
C CYS A 93 10.01 -3.84 -24.52
N GLU A 94 11.27 -4.25 -24.57
CA GLU A 94 11.91 -5.02 -23.49
C GLU A 94 11.99 -4.23 -22.19
N PHE A 95 12.35 -2.95 -22.27
CA PHE A 95 12.37 -2.06 -21.11
C PHE A 95 11.00 -1.99 -20.44
N ARG A 96 9.94 -1.70 -21.21
CA ARG A 96 8.58 -1.63 -20.67
C ARG A 96 8.14 -2.94 -20.04
N HIS A 97 8.40 -4.06 -20.70
CA HIS A 97 8.05 -5.38 -20.17
C HIS A 97 8.77 -5.68 -18.85
N GLN A 98 10.08 -5.43 -18.77
CA GLN A 98 10.86 -5.67 -17.54
C GLN A 98 10.44 -4.74 -16.40
N VAL A 99 10.17 -3.47 -16.68
CA VAL A 99 9.63 -2.53 -15.69
C VAL A 99 8.28 -3.02 -15.18
N ASP A 100 7.36 -3.42 -16.05
CA ASP A 100 6.03 -3.89 -15.64
C ASP A 100 6.11 -5.14 -14.75
N GLU A 101 6.94 -6.12 -15.12
CA GLU A 101 7.16 -7.33 -14.30
C GLU A 101 7.79 -7.01 -12.96
N HIS A 102 8.73 -6.06 -12.90
CA HIS A 102 9.38 -5.69 -11.65
C HIS A 102 8.46 -4.86 -10.74
N VAL A 103 7.67 -3.95 -11.31
CA VAL A 103 6.67 -3.17 -10.56
C VAL A 103 5.56 -4.07 -10.02
N LYS A 104 5.22 -5.19 -10.68
CA LYS A 104 4.33 -6.20 -10.08
C LYS A 104 4.89 -6.78 -8.79
N LEU A 105 6.21 -7.01 -8.69
CA LEU A 105 6.82 -7.48 -7.44
C LEU A 105 6.62 -6.48 -6.30
N ILE A 106 6.79 -5.19 -6.60
CA ILE A 106 6.57 -4.09 -5.64
C ILE A 106 5.10 -4.04 -5.21
N ARG A 107 4.16 -4.10 -6.16
CA ARG A 107 2.73 -4.19 -5.86
C ARG A 107 2.42 -5.39 -4.96
N ASN A 108 2.92 -6.56 -5.30
CA ASN A 108 2.64 -7.80 -4.55
C ASN A 108 3.19 -7.68 -3.12
N ALA A 109 4.37 -7.08 -2.94
CA ALA A 109 4.92 -6.77 -1.63
C ALA A 109 4.04 -5.79 -0.83
N ASP A 110 3.49 -4.74 -1.46
CA ASP A 110 2.50 -3.83 -0.81
C ASP A 110 1.19 -4.56 -0.45
N MET A 111 0.80 -5.57 -1.23
CA MET A 111 -0.41 -6.36 -0.99
C MET A 111 -0.25 -7.47 0.06
N MET A 112 0.99 -7.85 0.43
CA MET A 112 1.29 -8.94 1.37
C MET A 112 0.48 -8.90 2.69
N PRO A 113 0.26 -7.74 3.34
CA PRO A 113 -0.54 -7.66 4.56
C PRO A 113 -2.02 -8.03 4.36
N ASN A 114 -2.48 -8.11 3.11
CA ASN A 114 -3.88 -8.27 2.73
C ASN A 114 -4.19 -9.61 2.06
N LEU A 115 -3.33 -10.62 2.23
CA LEU A 115 -3.49 -11.94 1.62
C LEU A 115 -4.49 -12.87 2.33
N TYR A 116 -5.06 -12.45 3.46
CA TYR A 116 -6.01 -13.28 4.23
C TYR A 116 -7.24 -13.62 3.40
N LEU A 117 -7.54 -14.91 3.20
CA LEU A 117 -8.74 -15.34 2.47
C LEU A 117 -10.03 -14.95 3.21
N ILE A 118 -9.98 -15.03 4.54
CA ILE A 118 -11.05 -14.62 5.44
C ILE A 118 -10.42 -13.76 6.51
N TYR A 119 -10.97 -12.57 6.73
CA TYR A 119 -10.53 -11.69 7.81
C TYR A 119 -11.10 -12.15 9.15
N ASP A 120 -10.43 -11.77 10.23
CA ASP A 120 -10.93 -12.00 11.59
C ASP A 120 -12.33 -11.34 11.74
N PRO A 121 -13.33 -12.04 12.33
CA PRO A 121 -14.63 -11.45 12.64
C PRO A 121 -14.56 -10.09 13.37
N GLU A 122 -13.53 -9.84 14.18
CA GLU A 122 -13.33 -8.55 14.84
C GLU A 122 -13.14 -7.40 13.85
N ILE A 123 -12.52 -7.65 12.70
CA ILE A 123 -12.32 -6.65 11.63
C ILE A 123 -13.68 -6.25 11.03
N TYR A 124 -14.57 -7.21 10.79
CA TYR A 124 -15.94 -6.93 10.31
C TYR A 124 -16.75 -6.16 11.35
N GLN A 125 -16.64 -6.52 12.62
CA GLN A 125 -17.30 -5.77 13.69
C GLN A 125 -16.78 -4.34 13.80
N ASN A 126 -15.47 -4.14 13.64
CA ASN A 126 -14.86 -2.82 13.61
C ASN A 126 -15.36 -2.00 12.40
N TYR A 127 -15.43 -2.62 11.23
CA TYR A 127 -15.96 -2.02 10.01
C TYR A 127 -17.39 -1.49 10.19
N ASP A 128 -18.28 -2.26 10.82
CA ASP A 128 -19.67 -1.86 11.05
C ASP A 128 -19.77 -0.73 12.09
N ARG A 129 -18.98 -0.82 13.18
CA ARG A 129 -18.98 0.20 14.25
C ARG A 129 -18.47 1.55 13.78
N THR A 130 -17.46 1.56 12.91
CA THR A 130 -16.80 2.78 12.40
C THR A 130 -17.43 3.32 11.12
N PHE A 131 -18.50 2.70 10.62
CA PHE A 131 -19.13 3.08 9.35
C PHE A 131 -19.65 4.52 9.32
N SER A 132 -20.17 5.03 10.44
CA SER A 132 -21.03 6.22 10.49
C SER A 132 -20.32 7.56 10.75
N PRO A 133 -19.20 7.84 10.06
CA PRO A 133 -19.07 9.17 9.46
C PRO A 133 -18.75 9.15 7.95
N TYR A 134 -17.92 8.22 7.48
CA TYR A 134 -17.35 8.26 6.11
C TYR A 134 -17.72 7.04 5.25
N GLY A 135 -18.41 6.05 5.81
CA GLY A 135 -18.71 4.80 5.11
C GLY A 135 -19.47 4.99 3.80
N TYR A 136 -20.48 5.87 3.79
CA TYR A 136 -21.22 6.18 2.56
C TYR A 136 -20.35 6.89 1.52
N ALA A 137 -19.59 7.91 1.93
CA ALA A 137 -18.72 8.67 1.02
C ALA A 137 -17.66 7.78 0.36
N VAL A 138 -17.01 6.92 1.16
CA VAL A 138 -16.01 5.97 0.67
C VAL A 138 -16.63 4.96 -0.31
N ARG A 139 -17.79 4.37 0.02
CA ARG A 139 -18.49 3.46 -0.90
C ARG A 139 -18.88 4.15 -2.20
N SER A 140 -19.48 5.34 -2.13
CA SER A 140 -19.86 6.10 -3.32
C SER A 140 -18.65 6.40 -4.22
N ARG A 141 -17.50 6.76 -3.63
CA ARG A 141 -16.26 6.99 -4.37
C ARG A 141 -15.75 5.72 -5.04
N LEU A 142 -15.71 4.61 -4.32
CA LEU A 142 -15.27 3.31 -4.88
C LEU A 142 -16.20 2.81 -5.99
N VAL A 143 -17.52 2.98 -5.84
CA VAL A 143 -18.50 2.64 -6.89
C VAL A 143 -18.26 3.47 -8.15
N TRP A 144 -18.00 4.78 -7.99
CA TRP A 144 -17.67 5.65 -9.12
C TRP A 144 -16.39 5.20 -9.83
N LEU A 145 -15.35 4.84 -9.08
CA LEU A 145 -14.06 4.39 -9.62
C LEU A 145 -14.15 3.03 -10.33
N LEU A 146 -14.88 2.07 -9.74
CA LEU A 146 -14.94 0.69 -10.22
C LEU A 146 -16.06 0.47 -11.25
N GLY A 147 -17.09 1.33 -11.25
CA GLY A 147 -18.30 1.17 -12.06
C GLY A 147 -19.30 0.15 -11.51
N TYR A 148 -19.02 -0.45 -10.35
CA TYR A 148 -19.90 -1.39 -9.65
C TYR A 148 -19.62 -1.34 -8.14
N GLN A 149 -20.55 -1.89 -7.35
CA GLN A 149 -20.34 -2.09 -5.91
C GLN A 149 -19.54 -3.37 -5.68
N PRO A 150 -18.28 -3.30 -5.20
CA PRO A 150 -17.50 -4.49 -4.90
C PRO A 150 -18.11 -5.26 -3.72
N ASN A 151 -17.90 -6.58 -3.71
CA ASN A 151 -18.23 -7.41 -2.55
C ASN A 151 -17.42 -6.94 -1.34
N LEU A 152 -18.02 -7.00 -0.14
CA LEU A 152 -17.34 -6.53 1.07
C LEU A 152 -16.05 -7.31 1.34
N ASP A 153 -16.04 -8.62 1.10
CA ASP A 153 -14.85 -9.45 1.28
C ASP A 153 -13.68 -9.02 0.38
N HIS A 154 -13.96 -8.37 -0.75
CA HIS A 154 -12.95 -7.85 -1.67
C HIS A 154 -12.48 -6.45 -1.29
N SER A 155 -13.32 -5.68 -0.59
CA SER A 155 -13.15 -4.25 -0.37
C SER A 155 -12.97 -3.83 1.09
N LEU A 156 -13.12 -4.75 2.05
CA LEU A 156 -13.13 -4.46 3.49
C LEU A 156 -11.97 -3.56 3.92
N ILE A 157 -10.73 -3.99 3.69
CA ILE A 157 -9.55 -3.22 4.12
C ILE A 157 -9.38 -1.94 3.32
N ALA A 158 -9.66 -1.96 2.02
CA ALA A 158 -9.60 -0.76 1.18
C ALA A 158 -10.58 0.32 1.68
N GLU A 159 -11.81 -0.09 2.03
CA GLU A 159 -12.80 0.80 2.60
C GLU A 159 -12.39 1.33 3.98
N MET A 160 -11.88 0.47 4.87
CA MET A 160 -11.43 0.90 6.20
C MET A 160 -10.26 1.88 6.11
N TRP A 161 -9.30 1.59 5.25
CA TRP A 161 -8.16 2.47 5.01
C TRP A 161 -8.59 3.82 4.42
N LEU A 162 -9.48 3.81 3.41
CA LEU A 162 -10.01 5.06 2.86
C LEU A 162 -10.78 5.88 3.91
N ARG A 163 -11.51 5.23 4.83
CA ARG A 163 -12.17 5.96 5.93
C ARG A 163 -11.16 6.64 6.83
N ASP A 164 -10.05 5.97 7.15
CA ASP A 164 -8.97 6.59 7.92
C ASP A 164 -8.37 7.79 7.19
N VAL A 165 -8.15 7.67 5.87
CA VAL A 165 -7.70 8.81 5.04
C VAL A 165 -8.69 9.97 5.08
N PHE A 166 -10.00 9.72 4.95
CA PHE A 166 -11.04 10.76 5.05
C PHE A 166 -11.13 11.36 6.45
N ALA A 167 -10.90 10.56 7.49
CA ALA A 167 -10.96 10.99 8.88
C ALA A 167 -9.79 11.86 9.31
N ARG A 168 -8.65 11.78 8.61
CA ARG A 168 -7.44 12.53 8.98
C ARG A 168 -7.53 14.04 8.77
N ASP A 169 -8.63 14.59 8.24
CA ASP A 169 -8.92 16.03 7.99
C ASP A 169 -7.83 16.83 7.21
N THR A 170 -6.72 16.19 6.88
CA THR A 170 -5.56 16.76 6.19
C THR A 170 -5.69 16.67 4.67
N ILE A 171 -6.56 15.80 4.16
CA ILE A 171 -6.71 15.52 2.74
C ILE A 171 -8.19 15.58 2.36
N GLN A 172 -8.58 16.61 1.62
CA GLN A 172 -9.83 16.61 0.86
C GLN A 172 -9.55 16.00 -0.50
N LEU A 173 -10.09 14.80 -0.75
CA LEU A 173 -9.91 14.16 -2.05
C LEU A 173 -10.68 14.93 -3.14
N PRO A 174 -10.03 15.34 -4.23
CA PRO A 174 -10.69 15.98 -5.35
C PRO A 174 -11.63 15.01 -6.07
N GLU A 175 -12.47 15.55 -6.96
CA GLU A 175 -13.33 14.75 -7.85
C GLU A 175 -12.55 13.96 -8.91
N THR A 176 -11.26 14.25 -9.08
CA THR A 176 -10.36 13.49 -9.96
C THR A 176 -9.77 12.27 -9.24
N ILE A 177 -9.33 11.29 -10.02
CA ILE A 177 -8.60 10.12 -9.50
C ILE A 177 -7.25 10.59 -8.93
N THR A 178 -6.91 10.09 -7.75
CA THR A 178 -5.67 10.38 -7.02
C THR A 178 -4.87 9.10 -6.74
N ALA A 179 -3.65 9.24 -6.21
CA ALA A 179 -2.86 8.11 -5.75
C ALA A 179 -3.56 7.26 -4.67
N VAL A 180 -4.33 7.91 -3.80
CA VAL A 180 -5.13 7.22 -2.78
C VAL A 180 -6.16 6.29 -3.44
N ASP A 181 -6.80 6.75 -4.52
CA ASP A 181 -7.76 5.95 -5.27
C ASP A 181 -7.09 4.78 -5.99
N TRP A 182 -5.95 5.03 -6.63
CA TRP A 182 -5.19 3.98 -7.30
C TRP A 182 -4.78 2.87 -6.34
N LYS A 183 -4.33 3.22 -5.12
CA LYS A 183 -4.01 2.22 -4.10
C LYS A 183 -5.24 1.42 -3.69
N ALA A 184 -6.37 2.08 -3.44
CA ALA A 184 -7.60 1.40 -3.04
C ALA A 184 -8.14 0.46 -4.13
N ILE A 185 -8.20 0.91 -5.38
CA ILE A 185 -8.65 0.08 -6.53
C ILE A 185 -7.68 -1.09 -6.72
N THR A 186 -6.37 -0.85 -6.64
CA THR A 186 -5.35 -1.90 -6.76
C THR A 186 -5.55 -2.99 -5.72
N LEU A 187 -5.79 -2.60 -4.46
CA LEU A 187 -6.08 -3.54 -3.38
C LEU A 187 -7.35 -4.36 -3.67
N ILE A 188 -8.44 -3.70 -4.07
CA ILE A 188 -9.71 -4.38 -4.37
C ILE A 188 -9.56 -5.38 -5.52
N LYS A 189 -8.94 -4.96 -6.63
CA LYS A 189 -8.77 -5.81 -7.82
C LYS A 189 -7.80 -6.97 -7.57
N TYR A 190 -6.70 -6.71 -6.86
CA TYR A 190 -5.80 -7.78 -6.46
C TYR A 190 -6.53 -8.80 -5.59
N ARG A 191 -7.37 -8.32 -4.66
CA ARG A 191 -8.13 -9.17 -3.75
C ARG A 191 -9.26 -9.95 -4.45
N GLU A 192 -9.92 -9.36 -5.44
CA GLU A 192 -10.86 -10.05 -6.32
C GLU A 192 -10.20 -11.29 -6.95
N VAL A 193 -9.06 -11.10 -7.61
CA VAL A 193 -8.33 -12.21 -8.25
C VAL A 193 -7.82 -13.21 -7.21
N LEU A 194 -7.35 -12.74 -6.05
CA LEU A 194 -6.88 -13.59 -4.96
C LEU A 194 -7.97 -14.56 -4.48
N LEU A 195 -9.18 -14.05 -4.24
CA LEU A 195 -10.27 -14.87 -3.70
C LEU A 195 -10.88 -15.79 -4.77
N GLU A 196 -10.93 -15.35 -6.03
CA GLU A 196 -11.55 -16.11 -7.12
C GLU A 196 -10.60 -17.13 -7.76
N HIS A 197 -9.31 -16.81 -7.85
CA HIS A 197 -8.32 -17.55 -8.65
C HIS A 197 -7.03 -17.90 -7.89
N GLY A 198 -6.89 -17.44 -6.65
CA GLY A 198 -5.75 -17.73 -5.78
C GLY A 198 -4.57 -16.76 -5.98
N GLN A 199 -3.60 -16.88 -5.07
CA GLN A 199 -2.49 -15.92 -4.95
C GLN A 199 -1.62 -15.86 -6.22
N MET A 200 -1.31 -17.00 -6.84
CA MET A 200 -0.49 -17.00 -8.06
C MET A 200 -1.14 -16.20 -9.20
N ALA A 201 -2.46 -16.26 -9.33
CA ALA A 201 -3.20 -15.49 -10.32
C ALA A 201 -3.22 -14.00 -9.97
N ALA A 202 -3.38 -13.67 -8.68
CA ALA A 202 -3.33 -12.28 -8.20
C ALA A 202 -1.95 -11.66 -8.43
N ASP A 203 -0.88 -12.39 -8.12
CA ASP A 203 0.50 -11.97 -8.33
C ASP A 203 0.83 -11.72 -9.81
N ALA A 204 0.26 -12.53 -10.71
CA ALA A 204 0.44 -12.39 -12.15
C ALA A 204 -0.50 -11.36 -12.80
N SER A 205 -1.51 -10.87 -12.07
CA SER A 205 -2.52 -9.94 -12.59
C SER A 205 -1.87 -8.65 -13.14
N PRO A 206 -2.46 -8.01 -14.15
CA PRO A 206 -1.91 -6.81 -14.76
C PRO A 206 -1.92 -5.60 -13.79
N LEU A 207 -1.05 -4.63 -14.06
CA LEU A 207 -1.06 -3.34 -13.36
C LEU A 207 -2.22 -2.49 -13.87
N LEU A 208 -3.02 -1.93 -12.96
CA LEU A 208 -4.31 -1.31 -13.31
C LEU A 208 -4.18 0.00 -14.07
N GLN A 209 -3.23 0.86 -13.71
CA GLN A 209 -3.10 2.19 -14.33
C GLN A 209 -2.93 2.09 -15.85
N LEU A 210 -2.23 1.06 -16.33
CA LEU A 210 -2.05 0.79 -17.77
C LEU A 210 -3.35 0.39 -18.50
N HIS A 211 -4.42 0.06 -17.78
CA HIS A 211 -5.70 -0.40 -18.34
C HIS A 211 -6.80 0.67 -18.31
N PHE A 212 -6.69 1.66 -17.44
CA PHE A 212 -7.65 2.75 -17.29
C PHE A 212 -7.28 4.02 -18.09
N ILE A 213 -6.05 4.14 -18.62
CA ILE A 213 -5.64 5.21 -19.54
C ILE A 213 -5.95 4.82 -21.01
N ARG A 214 -7.17 4.34 -21.29
CA ARG A 214 -7.66 4.09 -22.66
C ARG A 214 -8.89 4.90 -22.97
#